data_AF-A0A961TWU5-F1
#
_entry.id   AF-A0A961TWU5-F1
#
_cell.length_a   1.000
_cell.length_b   1.000
_cell.length_c   1.000
_cell.angle_alpha   90.00
_cell.angle_beta   90.00
_cell.angle_gamma   90.00
#
_symmetry.space_group_name_H-M   'P 1'
#
loop_
_entity.id
_entity.type
_entity.pdbx_description
1 polymer ?
#
loop_
_entity_poly.entity_id
_entity_poly.type
_entity_poly.pdbx_seq_one_letter_code
_entity_poly.pdbx_strand_id
1 'polypeptide(L)'
;YVLKGQWRYLEHDWVATEGGYVYEAPGETHTLVVDEHVEEMITMFQVNGAMIYVDPDGNTVGYDDVFTRIDKCRAHYSKNGLGEDYIDQFIR
;
A
#
# COMPACT_ATOMS: atom_id res chain seq x y z
N TYR A 1 2.37 -3.77 -10.08
CA TYR A 1 3.49 -4.39 -10.84
C TYR A 1 4.61 -4.69 -9.88
N VAL A 2 5.01 -5.95 -9.76
CA VAL A 2 6.00 -6.39 -8.77
C VAL A 2 7.41 -6.11 -9.33
N LEU A 3 8.16 -5.27 -8.63
CA LEU A 3 9.52 -4.88 -8.99
C LEU A 3 10.57 -5.81 -8.36
N LYS A 4 10.32 -6.27 -7.12
CA LYS A 4 11.22 -7.17 -6.40
C LYS A 4 10.44 -8.05 -5.42
N GLY A 5 10.89 -9.29 -5.25
CA GLY A 5 10.36 -10.24 -4.29
C GLY A 5 8.99 -10.80 -4.67
N GLN A 6 8.20 -11.15 -3.65
CA GLN A 6 6.86 -11.67 -3.83
C GLN A 6 5.94 -11.31 -2.67
N TRP A 7 4.64 -11.30 -2.92
CA TRP A 7 3.59 -11.08 -1.93
C TRP A 7 2.28 -11.72 -2.40
N ARG A 8 1.30 -11.83 -1.50
CA ARG A 8 -0.03 -12.35 -1.82
C ARG A 8 -1.11 -11.67 -0.98
N TYR A 9 -2.36 -11.85 -1.39
CA TYR A 9 -3.52 -11.64 -0.54
C TYR A 9 -3.95 -12.98 0.06
N LEU A 10 -4.39 -13.01 1.32
CA LEU A 10 -4.85 -14.24 1.98
C LEU A 10 -6.14 -14.79 1.35
N GLU A 11 -6.89 -13.93 0.68
CA GLU A 11 -8.20 -14.18 0.08
C GLU A 11 -8.09 -14.76 -1.33
N HIS A 12 -6.88 -14.96 -1.84
CA HIS A 12 -6.62 -15.50 -3.17
C HIS A 12 -5.59 -16.63 -3.16
N ASP A 13 -5.72 -17.54 -4.13
CA ASP A 13 -4.85 -18.70 -4.28
C ASP A 13 -3.54 -18.41 -5.05
N TRP A 14 -3.30 -17.17 -5.44
CA TRP A 14 -2.13 -16.78 -6.24
C TRP A 14 -1.05 -16.09 -5.38
N VAL A 15 0.18 -16.09 -5.90
CA VAL A 15 1.32 -15.32 -5.38
C VAL A 15 1.83 -14.42 -6.48
N ALA A 16 1.93 -13.11 -6.21
CA ALA A 16 2.48 -12.14 -7.14
C ALA A 16 4.01 -12.12 -6.99
N THR A 17 4.72 -12.44 -8.06
CA THR A 17 6.19 -12.48 -8.12
C THR A 17 6.73 -11.42 -9.08
N GLU A 18 8.04 -11.16 -9.06
CA GLU A 18 8.72 -10.19 -9.93
C GLU A 18 8.26 -10.24 -11.39
N GLY A 19 7.94 -9.06 -11.95
CA GLY A 19 7.36 -8.92 -13.29
C GLY A 19 5.84 -9.14 -13.36
N GLY A 20 5.23 -9.61 -12.26
CA GLY A 20 3.79 -9.85 -12.16
C GLY A 20 2.95 -8.57 -12.16
N TYR A 21 1.73 -8.69 -12.68
CA TYR A 21 0.70 -7.67 -12.63
C TYR A 21 -0.51 -8.22 -11.86
N VAL A 22 -1.03 -7.39 -10.94
CA VAL A 22 -2.23 -7.67 -10.15
C VAL A 22 -3.19 -6.52 -10.39
N TYR A 23 -4.47 -6.86 -10.55
CA TYR A 23 -5.57 -5.91 -10.60
C TYR A 23 -6.59 -6.32 -9.55
N GLU A 24 -6.98 -5.36 -8.72
CA GLU A 24 -7.94 -5.55 -7.62
C GLU A 24 -9.26 -4.89 -8.02
N ALA A 25 -10.34 -5.66 -7.96
CA ALA A 25 -11.66 -5.14 -8.27
C ALA A 25 -12.15 -4.23 -7.13
N PRO A 26 -12.85 -3.11 -7.43
CA PRO A 26 -13.40 -2.24 -6.39
C PRO A 26 -14.33 -2.99 -5.43
N GLY A 27 -14.21 -2.70 -4.13
CA GLY A 27 -15.08 -3.26 -3.09
C GLY A 27 -14.61 -4.60 -2.52
N GLU A 28 -13.50 -5.14 -3.00
CA GLU A 28 -12.88 -6.32 -2.42
C GLU A 28 -12.12 -5.99 -1.12
N THR A 29 -12.29 -6.82 -0.10
CA THR A 29 -11.50 -6.77 1.14
C THR A 29 -10.37 -7.77 1.04
N HIS A 30 -9.15 -7.34 1.33
CA HIS A 30 -7.97 -8.20 1.22
C HIS A 30 -6.93 -7.92 2.30
N THR A 31 -6.08 -8.92 2.54
CA THR A 31 -5.00 -8.87 3.53
C THR A 31 -3.66 -9.08 2.83
N LEU A 32 -2.91 -8.00 2.58
CA LEU A 32 -1.59 -8.09 1.96
C LEU A 32 -0.60 -8.74 2.93
N VAL A 33 0.08 -9.80 2.48
CA VAL A 33 1.14 -10.45 3.24
C VAL A 33 2.39 -10.66 2.39
N VAL A 34 3.53 -10.56 3.07
CA VAL A 34 4.86 -10.95 2.57
C VAL A 34 5.31 -12.11 3.46
N ASP A 35 5.52 -13.29 2.88
CA ASP A 35 5.90 -14.48 3.64
C ASP A 35 7.35 -14.36 4.17
N GLU A 36 7.67 -15.02 5.28
CA GLU A 36 8.93 -14.82 6.03
C GLU A 36 10.23 -15.08 5.23
N HIS A 37 10.17 -15.93 4.20
CA HIS A 37 11.33 -16.25 3.36
C HIS A 37 11.65 -15.17 2.32
N VAL A 38 10.80 -14.14 2.18
CA VAL A 38 11.01 -13.04 1.24
C VAL A 38 11.80 -11.93 1.92
N GLU A 39 13.04 -11.73 1.49
CA GLU A 39 13.94 -10.71 2.07
C GLU A 39 13.43 -9.28 1.89
N GLU A 40 12.89 -8.96 0.71
CA GLU A 40 12.40 -7.63 0.37
C GLU A 40 11.26 -7.72 -0.66
N MET A 41 10.23 -6.90 -0.48
CA MET A 41 9.15 -6.71 -1.45
C MET A 41 9.10 -5.26 -1.91
N ILE A 42 9.15 -5.06 -3.22
CA ILE A 42 8.97 -3.74 -3.84
C ILE A 42 7.91 -3.89 -4.93
N THR A 43 6.81 -3.16 -4.81
CA THR A 43 5.71 -3.18 -5.78
C THR A 43 5.27 -1.77 -6.10
N MET A 44 5.11 -1.47 -7.39
CA MET A 44 4.46 -0.25 -7.84
C MET A 44 2.94 -0.43 -7.76
N PHE A 45 2.31 0.34 -6.89
CA PHE A 45 0.85 0.42 -6.73
C PHE A 45 0.31 1.73 -7.31
N GLN A 46 -0.78 1.62 -8.07
CA GLN A 46 -1.66 2.74 -8.37
C GLN A 46 -2.94 2.52 -7.57
N VAL A 47 -3.12 3.27 -6.49
CA VAL A 47 -4.29 3.16 -5.62
C VAL A 47 -5.27 4.27 -5.96
N ASN A 48 -6.53 3.91 -6.18
CA ASN A 48 -7.61 4.86 -6.41
C ASN A 48 -8.55 4.85 -5.21
N GLY A 49 -8.96 6.03 -4.72
CA GLY A 49 -9.83 6.16 -3.56
C GLY A 49 -9.08 6.02 -2.22
N ALA A 50 -9.82 5.63 -1.19
CA ALA A 50 -9.31 5.44 0.15
C ALA A 50 -9.11 3.95 0.46
N MET A 51 -8.11 3.65 1.29
CA MET A 51 -7.97 2.37 1.96
C MET A 51 -8.84 2.40 3.21
N ILE A 52 -9.82 1.50 3.34
CA ILE A 52 -10.66 1.41 4.55
C ILE A 52 -10.20 0.17 5.33
N TYR A 53 -9.76 0.38 6.56
CA TYR A 53 -9.35 -0.70 7.44
C TYR A 53 -10.57 -1.30 8.13
N VAL A 54 -10.64 -2.63 8.15
CA VAL A 54 -11.72 -3.38 8.80
C VAL A 54 -11.17 -4.36 9.83
N ASP A 55 -11.97 -4.67 10.84
CA ASP A 55 -11.73 -5.78 11.76
C ASP A 55 -12.15 -7.14 11.15
N PRO A 56 -11.91 -8.28 11.84
CA PRO A 56 -12.30 -9.60 11.32
C PRO A 56 -13.81 -9.79 11.09
N ASP A 57 -14.66 -8.98 11.70
CA ASP A 57 -16.12 -9.00 11.52
C ASP A 57 -16.59 -8.06 10.39
N GLY A 58 -15.64 -7.36 9.73
CA GLY A 58 -15.90 -6.43 8.63
C GLY A 58 -16.30 -5.02 9.08
N ASN A 59 -16.18 -4.70 10.37
CA ASN A 59 -16.48 -3.35 10.84
C ASN A 59 -15.32 -2.40 10.53
N THR A 60 -15.64 -1.19 10.07
CA THR A 60 -14.63 -0.16 9.81
C THR A 60 -13.94 0.29 11.10
N VAL A 61 -12.61 0.19 11.13
CA VAL A 61 -11.76 0.64 12.25
C VAL A 61 -10.91 1.86 11.91
N GLY A 62 -10.84 2.27 10.64
CA GLY A 62 -10.11 3.44 10.21
C GLY A 62 -10.02 3.57 8.70
N TYR A 63 -9.28 4.57 8.22
CA TYR A 63 -9.04 4.76 6.80
C TYR A 63 -7.71 5.47 6.53
N ASP A 64 -7.24 5.36 5.28
CA ASP A 64 -6.21 6.20 4.69
C ASP A 64 -6.66 6.70 3.32
N ASP A 65 -6.76 8.01 3.15
CA ASP A 65 -7.02 8.66 1.88
C ASP A 65 -5.78 9.42 1.38
N VAL A 66 -5.94 10.24 0.34
CA VAL A 66 -4.84 11.03 -0.20
C VAL A 66 -4.31 12.06 0.80
N PHE A 67 -5.16 12.66 1.63
CA PHE A 67 -4.77 13.70 2.57
C PHE A 67 -4.03 13.09 3.77
N THR A 68 -4.53 11.99 4.34
CA THR A 68 -3.84 11.30 5.43
C THR A 68 -2.46 10.78 4.99
N ARG A 69 -2.34 10.32 3.74
CA ARG A 69 -1.06 9.91 3.15
C ARG A 69 -0.10 11.08 2.97
N ILE A 70 -0.57 12.22 2.46
CA ILE A 70 0.25 13.43 2.34
C ILE A 70 0.78 13.84 3.72
N ASP A 71 -0.08 13.88 4.75
CA ASP A 71 0.32 14.27 6.10
C ASP A 71 1.35 13.30 6.71
N LYS A 72 1.19 11.99 6.47
CA LYS A 72 2.19 10.98 6.87
C LYS A 72 3.54 11.19 6.17
N CYS A 73 3.53 11.47 4.86
CA CYS A 73 4.75 11.75 4.10
C CYS A 73 5.43 13.04 4.58
N ARG A 74 4.67 14.12 4.78
CA ARG A 74 5.15 15.39 5.37
C ARG A 74 5.84 15.15 6.70
N ALA A 75 5.16 14.46 7.62
CA ALA A 75 5.71 14.14 8.93
C ALA A 75 6.99 13.30 8.87
N HIS A 76 7.08 12.35 7.91
CA HIS A 76 8.27 11.54 7.72
C HIS A 76 9.45 12.36 7.14
N TYR A 77 9.19 13.15 6.10
CA TYR A 77 10.22 13.94 5.42
C TYR A 77 10.76 15.09 6.28
N SER A 78 9.94 15.70 7.12
CA SER A 78 10.41 16.65 8.13
C SER A 78 11.37 16.01 9.15
N LYS A 79 11.15 14.74 9.52
CA LYS A 79 11.98 14.02 10.51
C LYS A 79 13.31 13.54 9.94
N ASN A 80 13.39 13.27 8.64
CA ASN A 80 14.59 12.71 8.01
C ASN A 80 15.45 13.76 7.27
N GLY A 81 15.10 15.04 7.37
CA GLY A 81 15.88 16.16 6.83
C GLY A 81 15.57 16.54 5.38
N LEU A 82 14.58 15.89 4.74
CA LEU A 82 14.11 16.27 3.41
C LEU A 82 13.20 17.51 3.42
N GLY A 83 12.56 17.80 4.56
CA GLY A 83 11.66 18.94 4.73
C GLY A 83 10.22 18.60 4.35
N GLU A 84 9.27 19.33 4.93
CA GLU A 84 7.82 19.08 4.78
C GLU A 84 7.37 19.20 3.32
N ASP A 85 7.84 20.25 2.64
CA ASP A 85 7.46 20.61 1.27
C ASP A 85 8.01 19.63 0.23
N TYR A 86 8.86 18.67 0.62
CA TYR A 86 9.42 17.69 -0.32
C TYR A 86 8.34 16.87 -1.02
N ILE A 87 7.22 16.57 -0.35
CA ILE A 87 6.12 15.81 -0.98
C ILE A 87 5.39 16.60 -2.08
N ASP A 88 5.41 17.94 -2.02
CA ASP A 88 4.58 18.78 -2.89
C ASP A 88 5.00 18.66 -4.36
N GLN A 89 6.26 18.28 -4.64
CA GLN A 89 6.76 18.03 -5.99
C GLN A 89 6.06 16.85 -6.70
N PHE A 90 5.38 15.96 -5.95
CA PHE A 90 4.68 14.80 -6.46
C PHE A 90 3.17 15.00 -6.63
N ILE A 91 2.62 16.12 -6.15
CA ILE A 91 1.19 16.44 -6.27
C ILE A 91 0.90 16.95 -7.69
N ARG A 92 -0.16 16.44 -8.34
CA ARG A 92 -0.57 16.78 -9.71
C ARG A 92 -2.07 16.96 -9.81
#